data_AF-A0A7C1C566-F1
#
_entry.id   AF-A0A7C1C566-F1
#
_cell.length_a   1.000
_cell.length_b   1.000
_cell.length_c   1.000
_cell.angle_alpha   90.00
_cell.angle_beta   90.00
_cell.angle_gamma   90.00
#
_symmetry.space_group_name_H-M   'P 1'
#
loop_
_entity.id
_entity.type
_entity.pdbx_description
1 polymer ?
#
loop_
_entity_poly.entity_id
_entity_poly.type
_entity_poly.pdbx_seq_one_letter_code
_entity_poly.pdbx_strand_id
1 'polypeptide(L)' 'MLRPIKSQHKKLTNTDDIWEARIVFGNNIFRILGFFDGAKLIVLNHAFQKKTQKTPQQTIKTAETRKRDYFKRRYKKNE' A
#
# COMPACT_ATOMS: atom_id res chain seq x y z
N MET A 1 7.84 25.63 -14.69
CA MET A 1 8.39 24.26 -14.90
C MET A 1 7.42 23.25 -14.29
N LEU A 2 6.51 22.69 -15.09
CA LEU A 2 5.58 21.64 -14.62
C LEU A 2 6.41 20.38 -14.35
N ARG A 3 6.49 19.96 -13.08
CA ARG A 3 7.14 18.68 -12.75
C ARG A 3 6.35 17.56 -13.44
N PRO A 4 6.99 16.67 -14.21
CA PRO A 4 6.29 15.55 -14.82
C PRO A 4 5.56 14.78 -13.72
N ILE A 5 4.28 14.47 -13.96
CA ILE A 5 3.46 13.65 -13.06
C ILE A 5 4.03 12.23 -13.13
N LYS A 6 5.13 11.97 -12.41
CA LYS A 6 5.60 10.61 -12.15
C LYS A 6 4.46 9.89 -11.44
N SER A 7 4.09 8.71 -11.94
CA SER A 7 3.11 7.85 -11.30
C SER A 7 3.42 7.75 -9.80
N GLN A 8 2.48 8.19 -8.96
CA GLN A 8 2.69 8.29 -7.51
C GLN A 8 2.56 6.93 -6.81
N HIS A 9 2.68 5.83 -7.55
CA HIS A 9 2.46 4.49 -7.04
C HIS A 9 3.41 3.48 -7.69
N LYS A 10 3.95 2.56 -6.89
CA LYS A 10 4.96 1.57 -7.26
C LYS A 10 4.63 0.21 -6.63
N LYS A 11 4.71 -0.87 -7.42
CA LYS A 11 4.69 -2.24 -6.89
C LYS A 11 6.01 -2.55 -6.16
N LEU A 12 5.92 -3.08 -4.95
CA LEU A 12 7.10 -3.48 -4.18
C LEU A 12 7.57 -4.88 -4.62
N THR A 13 8.87 -5.04 -4.81
CA THR A 13 9.51 -6.33 -5.13
C THR A 13 9.64 -7.19 -3.87
N ASN A 14 9.59 -8.51 -4.01
CA ASN A 14 9.70 -9.47 -2.90
C ASN A 14 8.65 -9.24 -1.80
N THR A 15 7.44 -8.91 -2.21
CA THR A 15 6.27 -8.77 -1.34
C THR A 15 5.10 -9.57 -1.93
N ASP A 16 4.11 -9.88 -1.11
CA ASP A 16 2.86 -10.49 -1.54
C ASP A 16 1.95 -9.46 -2.24
N ASP A 17 2.35 -9.06 -3.46
CA ASP A 17 1.65 -8.10 -4.33
C ASP A 17 1.25 -6.78 -3.65
N ILE A 18 2.15 -6.23 -2.85
CA ILE A 18 1.95 -4.94 -2.19
C ILE A 18 2.31 -3.78 -3.13
N TRP A 19 1.42 -2.80 -3.18
CA TRP A 19 1.57 -1.54 -3.87
C TRP A 19 1.78 -0.41 -2.87
N GLU A 20 2.72 0.48 -3.16
CA GLU A 20 2.97 1.70 -2.41
C GLU A 20 2.41 2.89 -3.19
N ALA A 21 1.52 3.67 -2.58
CA ALA A 21 1.07 4.98 -3.06
C ALA A 21 1.70 6.09 -2.21
N ARG A 22 2.17 7.15 -2.88
CA ARG A 22 2.75 8.33 -2.27
C ARG A 22 1.74 9.45 -2.22
N ILE A 23 1.53 10.01 -1.04
CA ILE A 23 0.69 11.19 -0.82
C ILE A 23 1.55 12.30 -0.24
N VAL A 24 1.42 13.50 -0.82
CA VAL A 24 2.07 14.72 -0.33
C VAL A 24 0.98 15.64 0.18
N PHE A 25 1.07 16.04 1.45
CA PHE A 25 0.11 16.94 2.09
C PHE A 25 0.87 17.98 2.93
N GLY A 26 0.83 19.24 2.49
CA GLY A 26 1.71 20.29 3.02
C GLY A 26 3.18 19.89 2.91
N ASN A 27 3.92 20.02 4.01
CA ASN A 27 5.32 19.59 4.11
C ASN A 27 5.50 18.11 4.47
N ASN A 28 4.41 17.35 4.60
CA ASN A 28 4.45 15.95 4.97
C ASN A 28 4.33 15.02 3.76
N ILE A 29 5.09 13.93 3.79
CA ILE A 29 5.02 12.85 2.80
C ILE A 29 4.54 11.59 3.50
N PHE A 30 3.46 11.01 3.01
CA PHE A 30 2.92 9.75 3.47
C PHE A 30 3.12 8.67 2.39
N ARG A 31 3.34 7.46 2.86
CA ARG A 31 3.31 6.25 2.04
C ARG A 31 2.18 5.39 2.53
N ILE A 32 1.34 4.96 1.61
CA ILE A 32 0.23 4.07 1.88
C ILE A 32 0.49 2.77 1.14
N LEU A 33 0.50 1.67 1.88
CA LEU A 33 0.57 0.32 1.34
C LEU A 33 -0.84 -0.21 1.12
N GLY A 34 -0.99 -0.97 0.05
CA GLY A 34 -2.24 -1.62 -0.30
C GLY A 34 -2.04 -2.73 -1.31
N PHE A 35 -3.13 -3.30 -1.77
CA PHE A 35 -3.17 -4.37 -2.76
C PHE A 35 -4.44 -4.28 -3.59
N PHE A 36 -4.44 -4.92 -4.75
CA PHE A 36 -5.64 -5.05 -5.58
C PHE A 36 -6.43 -6.29 -5.18
N ASP A 37 -7.75 -6.13 -5.09
CA ASP A 37 -8.73 -7.22 -5.02
C ASP A 37 -9.43 -7.31 -6.40
N GLY A 38 -8.96 -8.22 -7.24
CA GLY A 38 -9.34 -8.28 -8.64
C GLY A 38 -8.89 -7.04 -9.43
N ALA A 39 -9.59 -6.75 -10.54
CA ALA A 39 -9.19 -5.70 -11.47
C ALA A 39 -9.70 -4.28 -11.11
N LYS A 40 -10.69 -4.17 -10.22
CA LYS A 40 -11.45 -2.92 -10.01
C LYS A 40 -11.36 -2.35 -8.60
N LEU A 41 -10.88 -3.11 -7.61
CA LEU A 41 -10.83 -2.67 -6.22
C LEU A 41 -9.38 -2.59 -5.75
N ILE A 42 -9.02 -1.43 -5.20
CA ILE A 42 -7.76 -1.23 -4.48
C ILE A 42 -8.04 -1.07 -2.99
N VAL A 43 -7.37 -1.86 -2.17
CA VAL A 43 -7.49 -1.84 -0.71
C VAL A 43 -6.24 -1.23 -0.13
N LEU A 44 -6.36 -0.03 0.43
CA LEU A 44 -5.29 0.67 1.15
C LEU A 44 -5.40 0.33 2.64
N ASN A 45 -4.45 -0.44 3.17
CA ASN A 45 -4.60 -1.08 4.48
C ASN A 45 -3.53 -0.70 5.52
N HIS A 46 -2.53 0.10 5.13
CA HIS A 46 -1.56 0.63 6.07
C HIS A 46 -0.92 1.91 5.55
N ALA A 47 -0.98 3.00 6.31
CA ALA A 47 -0.28 4.25 6.03
C ALA A 47 0.81 4.52 7.06
N PHE A 48 1.87 5.21 6.64
CA PHE A 48 2.93 5.70 7.52
C PHE A 48 3.51 7.01 6.99
N GLN A 49 3.92 7.89 7.89
CA GLN A 49 4.66 9.10 7.54
C GLN A 49 6.09 8.71 7.17
N LYS A 50 6.58 9.24 6.04
CA LYS A 50 7.94 8.99 5.58
C LYS A 50 8.93 9.74 6.48
N LYS A 51 9.42 9.07 7.51
CA LYS A 51 10.55 9.55 8.34
C LYS A 51 11.91 9.13 7.77
N THR A 52 11.95 8.04 7.00
CA THR A 52 13.17 7.47 6.41
C THR A 52 13.01 7.21 4.90
N GLN A 53 14.12 7.09 4.16
CA GLN A 53 14.07 6.89 2.70
C GLN A 53 13.54 5.49 2.32
N LYS A 54 13.95 4.45 3.06
CA LYS A 54 13.54 3.05 2.88
C LYS A 54 12.24 2.77 3.63
N THR A 55 11.35 1.99 3.02
CA THR A 55 10.14 1.48 3.68
C THR A 55 10.54 0.40 4.68
N PRO A 56 10.23 0.54 5.98
CA PRO A 56 10.61 -0.47 6.98
C PRO A 56 9.96 -1.82 6.65
N GLN A 57 10.73 -2.91 6.77
CA GLN A 57 10.21 -4.26 6.50
C GLN A 57 9.00 -4.61 7.38
N GLN A 58 8.98 -4.12 8.61
CA GLN A 58 7.87 -4.36 9.54
C GLN A 58 6.55 -3.80 8.99
N THR A 59 6.58 -2.61 8.38
CA THR A 59 5.42 -1.98 7.74
C THR A 59 4.87 -2.85 6.60
N ILE A 60 5.75 -3.46 5.81
CA ILE A 60 5.34 -4.39 4.73
C ILE A 60 4.68 -5.64 5.35
N LYS A 61 5.31 -6.27 6.35
CA LYS A 61 4.74 -7.44 7.04
C LYS A 61 3.37 -7.16 7.64
N THR A 62 3.16 -5.97 8.21
CA THR A 62 1.86 -5.54 8.73
C THR A 62 0.82 -5.42 7.61
N ALA A 63 1.17 -4.82 6.47
CA ALA A 63 0.28 -4.73 5.31
C ALA A 63 -0.08 -6.11 4.75
N GLU A 64 0.87 -7.03 4.62
CA GLU A 64 0.63 -8.40 4.16
C GLU A 64 -0.26 -9.19 5.13
N THR A 65 -0.04 -9.03 6.44
CA THR A 65 -0.88 -9.67 7.47
C THR A 65 -2.33 -9.20 7.37
N ARG A 66 -2.55 -7.90 7.20
CA ARG A 66 -3.88 -7.32 7.00
C ARG A 66 -4.51 -7.74 5.67
N LYS A 67 -3.72 -7.90 4.60
CA LYS A 67 -4.20 -8.45 3.32
C LYS A 67 -4.73 -9.87 3.51
N ARG A 68 -3.97 -10.75 4.17
CA ARG A 68 -4.40 -12.12 4.45
C ARG A 68 -5.68 -12.16 5.28
N ASP A 69 -5.78 -11.33 6.32
CA ASP A 69 -6.99 -11.21 7.13
C ASP A 69 -8.21 -10.74 6.31
N TYR A 70 -8.04 -9.73 5.45
CA TYR A 70 -9.09 -9.25 4.56
C TYR A 70 -9.66 -10.37 3.69
N PHE A 71 -8.81 -11.16 3.02
CA PHE A 71 -9.28 -12.25 2.17
C PHE A 71 -9.92 -13.37 2.98
N LYS A 72 -9.39 -13.72 4.16
CA LYS A 72 -10.01 -14.70 5.07
C LYS A 72 -11.45 -14.30 5.44
N ARG A 73 -11.68 -13.04 5.80
CA ARG A 73 -13.02 -12.53 6.15
C ARG A 73 -13.93 -12.44 4.93
N ARG A 74 -13.39 -12.13 3.76
CA ARG A 74 -14.15 -12.00 2.52
C ARG A 74 -14.65 -13.35 1.99
N TYR A 75 -13.82 -14.40 2.02
CA TYR A 75 -14.23 -15.73 1.57
C TYR A 75 -15.17 -16.43 2.56
N LYS A 76 -14.99 -16.25 3.88
CA LYS A 76 -15.94 -16.75 4.89
C LYS A 76 -17.36 -16.20 4.79
N LYS A 77 -17.55 -15.05 4.12
CA LYS A 77 -18.88 -14.44 3.93
C LYS A 77 -19.61 -14.99 2.69
N ASN A 78 -18.91 -15.72 1.84
CA ASN A 78 -19.45 -16.28 0.58
C ASN A 78 -19.77 -17.78 0.69
N GLU A 79 -19.57 -18.40 1.86
CA GLU A 79 -20.19 -19.66 2.28
C GLU A 79 -21.44 -19.35 3.11
#